data_AF-A0AAD8N036-F1
#
_entry.id   AF-A0AAD8N036-F1
#
_cell.length_a   1.000
_cell.length_b   1.000
_cell.length_c   1.000
_cell.angle_alpha   90.00
_cell.angle_beta   90.00
_cell.angle_gamma   90.00
#
_symmetry.space_group_name_H-M   'P 1'
#
loop_
_entity.id
_entity.type
_entity.pdbx_description
1 polymer ?
#
loop_
_entity_poly.entity_id
_entity_poly.type
_entity_poly.pdbx_seq_one_letter_code
_entity_poly.pdbx_strand_id
1 'polypeptide(L)'
;MLESPELKFSGPDKLGRKDYFQHLRNAKFCLAPRGESSWTLRFYESFVVECVPVILSDKVELPFQNAVDYTQISIKWPSTRIGRVLLEYLESIPDKEIEGMIARGREVRCLWVYSPNSEPCSAFSGILWEIQRKVRQFHQSTETFWLYNGSVVNRNLMEFNKWKPPMPLP
;
A
#
# COMPACT_ATOMS: atom_id res chain seq x y z
N MET A 1 -19.10 12.35 -20.56
CA MET A 1 -20.14 12.49 -19.51
C MET A 1 -19.87 11.41 -18.49
N LEU A 2 -19.37 11.77 -17.30
CA LEU A 2 -19.35 10.85 -16.15
C LEU A 2 -20.74 10.86 -15.53
N GLU A 3 -21.65 10.02 -16.00
CA GLU A 3 -22.80 9.65 -15.19
C GLU A 3 -22.33 8.63 -14.16
N SER A 4 -22.23 9.08 -12.90
CA SER A 4 -22.13 8.15 -11.78
C SER A 4 -23.56 7.70 -11.45
N PRO A 5 -23.91 6.41 -11.57
CA PRO A 5 -25.23 5.95 -11.20
C PRO A 5 -25.48 6.19 -9.70
N GLU A 6 -26.70 6.57 -9.35
CA GLU A 6 -27.10 6.72 -7.95
C GLU A 6 -26.96 5.37 -7.22
N LEU A 7 -26.07 5.30 -6.24
CA LEU A 7 -25.88 4.11 -5.42
C LEU A 7 -27.07 3.92 -4.48
N LYS A 8 -27.96 2.97 -4.80
CA LYS A 8 -29.03 2.53 -3.89
C LYS A 8 -28.57 1.34 -3.05
N PHE A 9 -28.52 1.53 -1.74
CA PHE A 9 -28.08 0.52 -0.77
C PHE A 9 -29.21 -0.44 -0.32
N SER A 10 -30.44 -0.24 -0.78
CA SER A 10 -31.62 -1.05 -0.42
C SER A 10 -32.60 -1.17 -1.59
N GLY A 11 -33.22 -2.34 -1.75
CA GLY A 11 -34.22 -2.62 -2.79
C GLY A 11 -33.73 -3.60 -3.87
N PRO A 12 -34.57 -3.89 -4.89
CA PRO A 12 -34.22 -4.74 -6.04
C PRO A 12 -33.09 -4.14 -6.91
N ASP A 13 -32.87 -2.83 -6.82
CA ASP A 13 -31.79 -2.08 -7.49
C ASP A 13 -30.48 -2.04 -6.67
N LYS A 14 -30.31 -2.94 -5.69
CA LYS A 14 -29.04 -3.01 -4.92
C LYS A 14 -27.89 -3.26 -5.90
N LEU A 15 -26.90 -2.37 -5.88
CA LEU A 15 -25.68 -2.56 -6.66
C LEU A 15 -25.02 -3.88 -6.24
N GLY A 16 -25.07 -4.88 -7.10
CA GLY A 16 -24.49 -6.19 -6.84
C GLY A 16 -22.97 -6.08 -6.74
N ARG A 17 -22.35 -6.98 -5.97
CA ARG A 17 -20.87 -7.07 -5.88
C ARG A 17 -20.22 -7.13 -7.27
N LYS A 18 -20.85 -7.82 -8.23
CA LYS A 18 -20.37 -7.91 -9.62
C LYS A 18 -20.41 -6.57 -10.35
N ASP A 19 -21.53 -5.84 -10.24
CA ASP A 19 -21.71 -4.54 -10.90
C ASP A 19 -20.77 -3.48 -10.32
N TYR A 20 -20.52 -3.51 -9.01
CA TYR A 20 -19.51 -2.66 -8.36
C TYR A 20 -18.10 -2.86 -8.95
N PHE A 21 -17.64 -4.11 -9.04
CA PHE A 21 -16.33 -4.43 -9.64
C PHE A 21 -16.26 -4.16 -11.14
N GLN A 22 -17.39 -4.17 -11.85
CA GLN A 22 -17.44 -3.84 -13.26
C GLN A 22 -17.30 -2.33 -13.49
N HIS A 23 -17.99 -1.50 -12.69
CA HIS A 23 -17.80 -0.05 -12.73
C HIS A 23 -16.39 0.37 -12.32
N LEU A 24 -15.82 -0.26 -11.28
CA LEU A 24 -14.44 -0.01 -10.85
C LEU A 24 -13.42 -0.35 -11.94
N ARG A 25 -13.61 -1.44 -12.69
CA ARG A 25 -12.73 -1.81 -13.82
C ARG A 25 -12.80 -0.83 -14.98
N ASN A 26 -13.90 -0.09 -15.12
CA ASN A 26 -14.04 0.94 -16.15
C ASN A 26 -13.49 2.30 -15.69
N ALA A 27 -13.14 2.45 -14.42
CA ALA A 27 -12.60 3.69 -13.86
C ALA A 27 -11.07 3.73 -14.00
N LYS A 28 -10.54 4.86 -14.48
CA LYS A 28 -9.09 5.13 -14.50
C LYS A 28 -8.53 5.41 -13.09
N PHE A 29 -9.34 6.06 -12.25
CA PHE A 29 -8.97 6.51 -10.91
C PHE A 29 -9.95 6.02 -9.85
N CYS A 30 -9.41 5.54 -8.73
CA CYS A 30 -10.16 4.95 -7.63
C CYS A 30 -9.94 5.76 -6.38
N LEU A 31 -10.95 6.53 -5.97
CA LEU A 31 -10.86 7.36 -4.78
C LEU A 31 -10.80 6.46 -3.53
N ALA A 32 -9.77 6.67 -2.71
CA ALA A 32 -9.54 6.01 -1.43
C ALA A 32 -9.54 7.07 -0.32
N PRO A 33 -10.71 7.58 0.10
CA PRO A 33 -10.80 8.47 1.23
C PRO A 33 -10.48 7.76 2.53
N ARG A 34 -10.06 8.55 3.51
CA ARG A 34 -9.86 8.10 4.89
C ARG A 34 -11.14 7.43 5.41
N GLY A 35 -11.03 6.16 5.79
CA GLY A 35 -12.08 5.45 6.53
C GLY A 35 -11.96 5.70 8.03
N GLU A 36 -12.83 5.03 8.80
CA GLU A 36 -12.78 5.03 10.28
C GLU A 36 -11.51 4.32 10.80
N SER A 37 -11.04 3.29 10.09
CA SER A 37 -9.72 2.69 10.26
C SER A 37 -8.70 3.27 9.27
N SER A 38 -7.41 3.21 9.62
CA SER A 38 -6.30 3.67 8.76
C SER A 38 -6.14 2.86 7.47
N TRP A 39 -6.84 1.73 7.35
CA TRP A 39 -6.73 0.78 6.25
C TRP A 39 -8.06 0.71 5.49
N THR A 40 -8.27 1.63 4.56
CA THR A 40 -9.46 1.58 3.71
C THR A 40 -9.32 0.41 2.72
N LEU A 41 -10.25 -0.55 2.74
CA LEU A 41 -10.29 -1.66 1.78
C LEU A 41 -10.21 -1.18 0.31
N ARG A 42 -10.79 0.00 0.03
CA ARG A 42 -10.79 0.65 -1.29
C ARG A 42 -9.40 0.89 -1.87
N PHE A 43 -8.39 1.09 -1.03
CA PHE A 43 -7.01 1.25 -1.49
C PHE A 43 -6.45 -0.07 -2.05
N TYR A 44 -6.72 -1.20 -1.42
CA TYR A 44 -6.28 -2.50 -1.93
C TYR A 44 -7.12 -2.97 -3.11
N GLU A 45 -8.43 -2.67 -3.10
CA GLU A 45 -9.33 -2.97 -4.21
C GLU A 45 -8.89 -2.30 -5.52
N SER A 46 -8.32 -1.09 -5.47
CA SER A 46 -7.87 -0.39 -6.67
C SER A 46 -6.77 -1.15 -7.41
N PHE A 47 -5.85 -1.81 -6.69
CA PHE A 47 -4.84 -2.68 -7.30
C PHE A 47 -5.42 -3.97 -7.89
N VAL A 48 -6.52 -4.48 -7.31
CA VAL A 48 -7.20 -5.67 -7.82
C VAL A 48 -7.98 -5.37 -9.10
N VAL A 49 -8.58 -4.18 -9.18
CA VAL A 49 -9.33 -3.72 -10.37
C VAL A 49 -8.49 -2.96 -11.38
N GLU A 50 -7.19 -2.82 -11.14
CA GLU A 50 -6.21 -2.16 -12.04
C GLU A 50 -6.52 -0.70 -12.33
N CYS A 51 -6.85 0.02 -11.26
CA CYS A 51 -7.25 1.42 -11.27
C CYS A 51 -6.30 2.21 -10.38
N VAL A 52 -5.93 3.43 -10.77
CA VAL A 52 -4.95 4.23 -10.01
C VAL A 52 -5.57 4.71 -8.69
N PRO A 53 -5.02 4.33 -7.51
CA PRO A 53 -5.52 4.80 -6.23
C PRO A 53 -5.27 6.30 -6.05
N VAL A 54 -6.33 7.03 -5.71
CA VAL A 54 -6.27 8.43 -5.29
C VAL A 54 -6.57 8.52 -3.80
N ILE A 55 -5.53 8.67 -3.02
CA ILE A 55 -5.55 8.64 -1.56
C ILE A 55 -5.93 10.03 -1.05
N LEU A 56 -7.11 10.14 -0.43
CA LEU A 56 -7.63 11.39 0.13
C LEU A 56 -7.47 11.37 1.66
N SER A 57 -6.23 11.47 2.13
CA SER A 57 -5.88 11.44 3.56
C SER A 57 -4.49 12.04 3.79
N ASP A 58 -4.41 13.09 4.62
CA ASP A 58 -3.15 13.80 4.83
C ASP A 58 -2.14 12.96 5.64
N LYS A 59 -2.64 12.28 6.68
CA LYS A 59 -1.83 11.57 7.68
C LYS A 59 -1.81 10.05 7.52
N VAL A 60 -2.18 9.53 6.35
CA VAL A 60 -2.12 8.07 6.13
C VAL A 60 -0.67 7.62 5.93
N GLU A 61 -0.31 6.57 6.67
CA GLU A 61 0.86 5.74 6.43
C GLU A 61 0.42 4.53 5.60
N LEU A 62 1.11 4.29 4.49
CA LEU A 62 0.81 3.20 3.57
C LEU A 62 1.67 1.98 3.93
N PRO A 63 1.20 0.76 3.63
CA PRO A 63 1.95 -0.44 3.99
C PRO A 63 3.25 -0.50 3.18
N PHE A 64 4.35 -0.93 3.78
CA PHE A 64 5.64 -1.08 3.09
C PHE A 64 6.13 0.19 2.38
N GLN A 65 5.82 1.39 2.87
CA GLN A 65 6.22 2.68 2.27
C GLN A 65 7.71 2.84 2.01
N ASN A 66 8.55 2.02 2.62
CA ASN A 66 10.00 2.10 2.47
C ASN A 66 10.53 1.08 1.45
N ALA A 67 9.70 0.11 1.06
CA ALA A 67 9.98 -0.84 0.00
C ALA A 67 9.22 -0.50 -1.30
N VAL A 68 8.09 0.18 -1.20
CA VAL A 68 7.23 0.55 -2.32
C VAL A 68 7.21 2.07 -2.49
N ASP A 69 7.67 2.53 -3.65
CA ASP A 69 7.56 3.95 -4.02
C ASP A 69 6.13 4.26 -4.50
N TYR A 70 5.32 4.75 -3.57
CA TYR A 70 3.93 5.09 -3.83
C TYR A 70 3.75 6.25 -4.80
N THR A 71 4.76 7.09 -5.04
CA THR A 71 4.64 8.19 -6.02
C THR A 71 4.59 7.66 -7.45
N GLN A 72 4.99 6.41 -7.67
CA GLN A 72 4.99 5.76 -8.99
C GLN A 72 3.68 5.04 -9.30
N ILE A 73 2.86 4.73 -8.29
CA ILE A 73 1.70 3.83 -8.42
C ILE A 73 0.40 4.42 -7.87
N SER A 74 0.46 5.63 -7.29
CA SER A 74 -0.69 6.24 -6.63
C SER A 74 -0.62 7.76 -6.66
N ILE A 75 -1.75 8.40 -6.36
CA ILE A 75 -1.86 9.85 -6.19
C ILE A 75 -2.28 10.10 -4.75
N LYS A 76 -1.52 10.91 -4.00
CA LYS A 76 -1.92 11.38 -2.66
C LYS A 76 -2.36 12.85 -2.76
N TRP A 77 -3.60 13.13 -2.35
CA TRP A 77 -4.20 14.45 -2.48
C TRP A 77 -4.62 15.05 -1.13
N PRO A 78 -4.45 16.37 -0.92
CA PRO A 78 -4.86 17.03 0.32
C PRO A 78 -6.36 16.88 0.60
N SER A 79 -6.70 16.42 1.80
CA SER A 79 -8.10 16.14 2.18
C SER A 79 -8.97 17.41 2.19
N THR A 80 -8.36 18.58 2.38
CA THR A 80 -9.02 19.89 2.42
C THR A 80 -9.33 20.47 1.04
N ARG A 81 -8.80 19.89 -0.04
CA ARG A 81 -8.97 20.40 -1.42
C ARG A 81 -9.71 19.43 -2.32
N ILE A 82 -10.64 18.66 -1.75
CA ILE A 82 -11.51 17.78 -2.51
C ILE A 82 -12.60 18.64 -3.17
N GLY A 83 -12.67 18.62 -4.50
CA GLY A 83 -13.59 19.46 -5.29
C GLY A 83 -13.19 19.52 -6.77
N ARG A 84 -13.61 20.57 -7.48
CA ARG A 84 -13.28 20.75 -8.91
C ARG A 84 -11.79 20.67 -9.21
N VAL A 85 -10.95 21.23 -8.34
CA VAL A 85 -9.49 21.24 -8.51
C VAL A 85 -8.91 19.83 -8.61
N LEU A 86 -9.45 18.87 -7.84
CA LEU A 86 -9.03 17.47 -7.94
C LEU A 86 -9.44 16.86 -9.29
N LEU A 87 -10.66 17.12 -9.74
CA LEU A 87 -11.15 16.61 -11.03
C LEU A 87 -10.33 17.16 -12.19
N GLU A 88 -10.10 18.48 -12.23
CA GLU A 88 -9.28 19.16 -13.24
C GLU A 88 -7.84 18.62 -13.24
N TYR A 89 -7.27 18.34 -12.07
CA TYR A 89 -5.96 17.68 -11.96
C TYR A 89 -5.98 16.26 -12.55
N LEU A 90 -6.95 15.42 -12.17
CA LEU A 90 -7.02 14.04 -12.66
C LEU A 90 -7.27 13.97 -14.18
N GLU A 91 -8.08 14.88 -14.72
CA GLU A 91 -8.33 15.02 -16.16
C GLU A 91 -7.08 15.49 -16.93
N SER A 92 -6.19 16.24 -16.28
CA SER A 92 -4.95 16.71 -16.91
C SER A 92 -3.88 15.63 -17.10
N ILE A 93 -4.01 14.47 -16.45
CA ILE A 93 -3.02 13.39 -16.49
C ILE A 93 -3.15 12.63 -17.82
N PRO A 94 -2.08 12.52 -18.63
CA PRO A 94 -2.12 11.76 -19.87
C PRO A 94 -2.36 10.26 -19.63
N ASP A 95 -3.10 9.62 -20.54
CA ASP A 95 -3.41 8.18 -20.45
C ASP A 95 -2.17 7.30 -20.36
N LYS A 96 -1.08 7.68 -21.02
CA LYS A 96 0.21 6.99 -20.94
C LYS A 96 0.77 6.92 -19.50
N GLU A 97 0.60 8.00 -18.73
CA GLU A 97 1.05 8.04 -17.33
C GLU A 97 0.13 7.19 -16.44
N ILE A 98 -1.16 7.19 -16.72
CA ILE A 98 -2.16 6.33 -16.05
C ILE A 98 -1.83 4.85 -16.28
N GLU A 99 -1.59 4.45 -17.53
CA GLU A 99 -1.20 3.09 -17.88
C GLU A 99 0.14 2.70 -17.23
N GLY A 100 1.11 3.63 -17.18
CA GLY A 100 2.37 3.42 -16.48
C GLY A 100 2.20 3.18 -14.97
N MET A 101 1.34 3.98 -14.31
CA MET A 101 1.01 3.77 -12.89
C MET A 101 0.33 2.43 -12.66
N ILE A 102 -0.61 2.02 -13.53
CA ILE A 102 -1.30 0.73 -13.45
C ILE A 102 -0.30 -0.43 -13.65
N ALA A 103 0.59 -0.34 -14.63
CA ALA A 103 1.60 -1.35 -14.91
C ALA A 103 2.52 -1.58 -13.70
N ARG A 104 3.06 -0.51 -13.12
CA ARG A 104 3.87 -0.59 -11.89
C ARG A 104 3.05 -1.09 -10.69
N GLY A 105 1.77 -0.73 -10.62
CA GLY A 105 0.84 -1.26 -9.63
C GLY A 105 0.67 -2.79 -9.71
N ARG A 106 0.69 -3.36 -10.93
CA ARG A 106 0.65 -4.83 -11.13
C ARG A 106 1.90 -5.50 -10.60
N GLU A 107 3.08 -4.89 -10.77
CA GLU A 107 4.36 -5.45 -10.30
C GLU A 107 4.40 -5.61 -8.78
N VAL A 108 3.79 -4.69 -8.03
CA VAL A 108 3.75 -4.72 -6.57
C VAL A 108 2.49 -5.37 -5.99
N ARG A 109 1.55 -5.80 -6.85
CA ARG A 109 0.23 -6.32 -6.44
C ARG A 109 0.35 -7.51 -5.48
N CYS A 110 1.36 -8.34 -5.67
CA CYS A 110 1.64 -9.51 -4.83
C CYS A 110 1.88 -9.15 -3.35
N LEU A 111 2.35 -7.93 -3.04
CA LEU A 111 2.53 -7.46 -1.66
C LEU A 111 1.19 -7.27 -0.91
N TRP A 112 0.06 -7.27 -1.62
CA TRP A 112 -1.28 -7.11 -1.04
C TRP A 112 -1.99 -8.43 -0.79
N VAL A 113 -1.40 -9.55 -1.23
CA VAL A 113 -2.00 -10.87 -1.15
C VAL A 113 -1.20 -11.73 -0.17
N TYR A 114 -1.90 -12.36 0.77
CA TYR A 114 -1.30 -13.37 1.61
C TYR A 114 -1.17 -14.68 0.82
N SER A 115 0.04 -15.24 0.77
CA SER A 115 0.32 -16.52 0.14
C SER A 115 1.13 -17.38 1.12
N PRO A 116 0.72 -18.63 1.40
CA PRO A 116 1.48 -19.52 2.28
C PRO A 116 2.77 -19.99 1.58
N ASN A 117 3.91 -19.57 2.13
CA ASN A 117 5.29 -20.04 1.93
C ASN A 117 5.63 -20.73 0.59
N SER A 118 6.18 -19.95 -0.35
CA SER A 118 7.13 -20.35 -1.42
C SER A 118 7.21 -19.28 -2.52
N GLU A 119 6.27 -18.33 -2.56
CA GLU A 119 6.28 -17.27 -3.56
C GLU A 119 7.29 -16.16 -3.24
N PRO A 120 8.04 -15.68 -4.25
CA PRO A 120 9.07 -14.66 -4.06
C PRO A 120 8.48 -13.30 -3.65
N CYS A 121 7.19 -13.06 -3.92
CA CYS A 121 6.50 -11.85 -3.54
C CYS A 121 5.15 -12.17 -2.90
N SER A 122 4.95 -11.71 -1.66
CA SER A 122 3.69 -11.81 -0.92
C SER A 122 3.61 -10.72 0.15
N ALA A 123 2.44 -10.52 0.73
CA ALA A 123 2.29 -9.68 1.92
C ALA A 123 3.20 -10.14 3.07
N PHE A 124 3.42 -11.46 3.21
CA PHE A 124 4.34 -12.01 4.21
C PHE A 124 5.78 -11.56 3.97
N SER A 125 6.24 -11.62 2.71
CA SER A 125 7.58 -11.14 2.31
C SER A 125 7.74 -9.65 2.61
N GLY A 126 6.74 -8.82 2.27
CA GLY A 126 6.75 -7.39 2.55
C GLY A 126 6.83 -7.08 4.04
N ILE A 127 6.06 -7.80 4.88
CA ILE A 127 6.13 -7.67 6.34
C ILE A 127 7.54 -7.99 6.83
N LEU A 128 8.13 -9.07 6.32
CA LEU A 128 9.45 -9.51 6.76
C LEU A 128 10.54 -8.50 6.40
N TRP A 129 10.48 -7.88 5.21
CA TRP A 129 11.40 -6.82 4.80
C TRP A 129 11.33 -5.60 5.73
N GLU A 130 10.13 -5.14 6.07
CA GLU A 130 9.97 -4.01 7.00
C GLU A 130 10.47 -4.34 8.41
N ILE A 131 10.19 -5.56 8.92
CA ILE A 131 10.70 -6.02 10.21
C ILE A 131 12.23 -6.04 10.20
N GLN A 132 12.85 -6.67 9.19
CA GLN A 132 14.30 -6.79 9.10
C GLN A 132 14.99 -5.42 9.07
N ARG A 133 14.40 -4.45 8.37
CA ARG A 133 14.90 -3.07 8.33
C ARG A 133 14.81 -2.40 9.70
N LYS A 134 13.71 -2.60 10.43
CA LYS A 134 13.58 -2.10 11.80
C LYS A 134 14.56 -2.78 12.77
N VAL A 135 14.87 -4.07 12.59
CA VAL A 135 15.89 -4.73 13.41
C VAL A 135 17.28 -4.12 13.23
N ARG A 136 17.63 -3.67 12.02
CA ARG A 136 18.89 -2.90 11.81
C ARG A 136 18.92 -1.57 12.57
N GLN A 137 17.77 -0.91 12.72
CA GLN A 137 17.67 0.28 13.57
C GLN A 137 17.79 -0.05 15.05
N PHE A 138 17.27 -1.20 15.49
CA PHE A 138 17.51 -1.68 16.85
C PHE A 138 18.99 -1.91 17.12
N HIS A 139 19.75 -2.47 16.17
CA HIS A 139 21.22 -2.60 16.28
C HIS A 139 21.96 -1.27 16.45
N GLN A 140 21.36 -0.15 16.02
CA GLN A 140 21.90 1.20 16.18
C GLN A 140 21.30 1.96 17.36
N SER A 141 20.42 1.32 18.16
CA SER A 141 19.84 1.93 19.34
C SER A 141 20.86 2.04 20.48
N THR A 142 20.70 3.04 21.35
CA THR A 142 21.49 3.21 22.59
C THR A 142 21.30 2.08 23.60
N GLU A 143 20.36 1.18 23.35
CA GLU A 143 20.07 -0.01 24.16
C GLU A 143 20.73 -1.28 23.58
N THR A 144 21.57 -1.12 22.57
CA THR A 144 22.39 -2.19 21.96
C THR A 144 23.87 -1.95 22.26
N PHE A 145 24.56 -3.00 22.69
CA PHE A 145 25.94 -2.95 23.17
C PHE A 145 26.80 -3.93 22.39
N TRP A 146 28.04 -3.55 22.09
CA TRP A 146 29.04 -4.38 21.42
C TRP A 146 30.07 -4.83 22.45
N LEU A 147 30.20 -6.15 22.62
CA LEU A 147 31.18 -6.73 23.53
C LEU A 147 32.51 -6.99 22.80
N TYR A 148 33.61 -7.05 23.54
CA TYR A 148 34.97 -7.20 22.99
C TYR A 148 35.16 -8.50 22.18
N ASN A 149 34.32 -9.51 22.41
CA ASN A 149 34.32 -10.78 21.70
C ASN A 149 33.54 -10.75 20.36
N GLY A 150 33.03 -9.57 19.96
CA GLY A 150 32.22 -9.41 18.75
C GLY A 150 30.75 -9.74 18.92
N SER A 151 30.28 -10.10 20.13
CA SER A 151 28.85 -10.29 20.41
C SER A 151 28.11 -8.96 20.44
N VAL A 152 26.95 -8.90 19.77
CA VAL A 152 26.00 -7.79 19.89
C VAL A 152 24.93 -8.19 20.89
N VAL A 153 24.66 -7.37 21.90
CA VAL A 153 23.71 -7.68 22.99
C VAL A 153 22.76 -6.53 23.29
N ASN A 154 21.59 -6.83 23.86
CA ASN A 154 20.71 -5.79 24.42
C ASN A 154 21.16 -5.33 25.82
N ARG A 155 20.44 -4.39 26.45
CA ARG A 155 20.68 -3.92 27.83
C ARG A 155 20.76 -5.03 28.89
N ASN A 156 20.12 -6.17 28.64
CA ASN A 156 20.12 -7.35 29.51
C ASN A 156 21.18 -8.38 29.11
N LEU A 157 22.16 -8.01 28.26
CA LEU A 157 23.26 -8.85 27.78
C LEU A 157 22.83 -10.11 27.00
N MET A 158 21.66 -10.10 26.35
CA MET A 158 21.21 -11.20 25.48
C MET A 158 21.73 -11.03 24.04
N GLU A 159 22.39 -12.06 23.50
CA GLU A 159 23.03 -12.04 22.17
C GLU A 159 22.06 -12.10 20.99
N PHE A 160 22.28 -11.22 20.00
CA PHE A 160 21.52 -11.19 18.75
C PHE A 160 21.96 -12.25 17.72
N ASN A 161 23.14 -12.85 17.88
CA ASN A 161 23.80 -13.71 16.87
C ASN A 161 23.08 -15.05 16.60
N LYS A 162 22.09 -15.41 17.43
CA LYS A 162 21.19 -16.56 17.19
C LYS A 162 20.03 -16.21 16.25
N TRP A 163 19.91 -14.95 15.82
CA TRP A 163 18.81 -14.46 15.01
C TRP A 163 19.21 -14.43 13.53
N LYS A 164 18.74 -15.42 12.75
CA LYS A 164 18.91 -15.42 11.28
C LYS A 164 17.70 -14.72 10.62
N PRO A 165 17.90 -13.76 9.71
CA PRO A 165 16.81 -13.21 8.93
C PRO A 165 16.23 -14.31 8.02
N PRO A 166 14.90 -14.48 7.93
CA PRO A 166 14.30 -15.54 7.13
C PRO A 166 14.38 -15.32 5.61
N MET A 167 14.86 -14.17 5.14
CA MET A 167 14.93 -13.85 3.71
C MET A 167 16.15 -12.96 3.37
N PRO A 168 16.83 -13.17 2.23
CA PRO A 168 17.80 -12.21 1.71
C PRO A 168 17.11 -10.89 1.35
N LEU A 169 17.76 -9.77 1.64
CA LEU A 169 17.28 -8.45 1.24
C LEU A 169 17.63 -8.18 -0.23
N PRO A 170 16.79 -7.43 -0.96
CA PRO A 170 17.14 -6.93 -2.28
C PRO A 170 18.34 -5.98 -2.24
#